data_AF-A0A838ESL7-F1
#
_entry.id   AF-A0A838ESL7-F1
#
_cell.length_a   1.000
_cell.length_b   1.000
_cell.length_c   1.000
_cell.angle_alpha   90.00
_cell.angle_beta   90.00
_cell.angle_gamma   90.00
#
_symmetry.space_group_name_H-M   'P 1'
#
loop_
_entity.id
_entity.type
_entity.pdbx_description
1 polymer ?
#
loop_
_entity_poly.entity_id
_entity_poly.type
_entity_poly.pdbx_seq_one_letter_code
_entity_poly.pdbx_strand_id
1 'polypeptide(L)'
;MKEAARFPITTLELDVVISKDKQVVVSHEPWMSEEICLDSKGRPVKGRAINLYALDYSQIKTFDCGTKLHPRFPQQKKVAEYKPLLSDLLKELEPLKLNFNIEIKSTEEEEKKGFQPEYKNFSDLVVAQITKILPKNRFTIQSFDWRVLQYLHKTYPQIGLVALRETPYTTKNVLKELGFTPAVFSPDYTLLTAKDVTFFQRKKIKVIPWTVNTLPDMKKVIALGVDGIITDYPNLVIEIPLETYQLIPECSKNFTRFEGQCVRVPRFAEPSQQNPGWLCKYGYIQKRNSCVKIKLPKHAAFAEDGKTWTCNPGYERYRYSCRRMK
;
A
#
# COMPACT_ATOMS: atom_id res chain seq x y z
N MET A 1 -2.76 -16.08 11.86
CA MET A 1 -1.95 -14.83 11.79
C MET A 1 -0.49 -15.00 12.18
N LYS A 2 -0.13 -15.73 13.25
CA LYS A 2 1.28 -15.97 13.60
C LYS A 2 2.12 -16.56 12.47
N GLU A 3 1.57 -17.49 11.70
CA GLU A 3 2.28 -18.06 10.55
C GLU A 3 2.61 -17.00 9.49
N ALA A 4 1.69 -16.05 9.22
CA ALA A 4 1.94 -14.96 8.28
C ALA A 4 3.10 -14.06 8.75
N ALA A 5 3.23 -13.83 10.06
CA ALA A 5 4.30 -13.04 10.66
C ALA A 5 5.71 -13.65 10.53
N ARG A 6 5.82 -14.90 10.04
CA ARG A 6 7.11 -15.53 9.72
C ARG A 6 7.68 -15.09 8.37
N PHE A 7 6.85 -14.45 7.55
CA PHE A 7 7.22 -13.88 6.26
C PHE A 7 7.47 -12.37 6.40
N PRO A 8 8.17 -11.73 5.44
CA PRO A 8 8.48 -10.29 5.51
C PRO A 8 7.26 -9.42 5.21
N ILE A 9 6.20 -9.57 5.99
CA ILE A 9 4.98 -8.77 5.91
C ILE A 9 5.13 -7.50 6.77
N THR A 10 4.42 -6.46 6.39
CA THR A 10 4.37 -5.19 7.15
C THR A 10 3.09 -5.04 7.96
N THR A 11 2.03 -5.73 7.53
CA THR A 11 0.66 -5.52 7.98
C THR A 11 -0.08 -6.85 7.99
N LEU A 12 -0.83 -7.11 9.07
CA LEU A 12 -1.81 -8.18 9.14
C LEU A 12 -3.19 -7.62 8.75
N GLU A 13 -3.78 -8.20 7.74
CA GLU A 13 -5.14 -7.89 7.29
C GLU A 13 -6.13 -8.84 7.98
N LEU A 14 -7.30 -8.32 8.38
CA LEU A 14 -8.35 -9.11 9.01
C LEU A 14 -9.71 -8.42 8.97
N ASP A 15 -10.75 -9.24 9.02
CA ASP A 15 -12.14 -8.79 9.05
C ASP A 15 -12.75 -8.90 10.44
N VAL A 16 -13.67 -7.98 10.77
CA VAL A 16 -14.42 -8.02 12.02
C VAL A 16 -15.91 -7.91 11.82
N VAL A 17 -16.64 -8.54 12.75
CA VAL A 17 -18.11 -8.53 12.92
C VAL A 17 -18.45 -8.38 14.40
N ILE A 18 -19.74 -8.28 14.73
CA ILE A 18 -20.22 -8.06 16.12
C ILE A 18 -21.09 -9.24 16.57
N SER A 19 -20.85 -9.73 17.80
CA SER A 19 -21.71 -10.71 18.47
C SER A 19 -22.91 -10.05 19.17
N LYS A 20 -23.89 -10.85 19.61
CA LYS A 20 -25.08 -10.35 20.35
C LYS A 20 -24.73 -9.58 21.62
N ASP A 21 -23.73 -10.07 22.37
CA ASP A 21 -23.16 -9.46 23.57
C ASP A 21 -22.13 -8.36 23.27
N LYS A 22 -22.19 -7.80 22.05
CA LYS A 22 -21.44 -6.63 21.56
C LYS A 22 -19.91 -6.80 21.60
N GLN A 23 -19.43 -8.03 21.48
CA GLN A 23 -18.00 -8.30 21.33
C GLN A 23 -17.60 -8.16 19.86
N VAL A 24 -16.40 -7.62 19.60
CA VAL A 24 -15.83 -7.58 18.26
C VAL A 24 -15.12 -8.89 17.96
N VAL A 25 -15.66 -9.63 17.00
CA VAL A 25 -15.22 -10.98 16.61
C VAL A 25 -14.52 -10.92 15.27
N VAL A 26 -13.39 -11.62 15.13
CA VAL A 26 -12.67 -11.74 13.86
C VAL A 26 -13.36 -12.76 12.98
N SER A 27 -13.94 -12.31 11.86
CA SER A 27 -14.72 -13.13 10.94
C SER A 27 -14.93 -12.38 9.62
N HIS A 28 -14.75 -13.07 8.49
CA HIS A 28 -15.00 -12.49 7.16
C HIS A 28 -16.49 -12.23 6.90
N GLU A 29 -17.37 -13.04 7.47
CA GLU A 29 -18.82 -12.89 7.32
C GLU A 29 -19.55 -12.78 8.68
N PRO A 30 -20.73 -12.12 8.75
CA PRO A 30 -21.53 -12.04 9.96
C PRO A 30 -22.36 -13.31 10.25
N TRP A 31 -22.09 -14.43 9.58
CA TRP A 31 -22.67 -15.74 9.86
C TRP A 31 -21.59 -16.80 10.07
N MET A 32 -21.96 -17.95 10.63
CA MET A 32 -21.04 -19.06 10.73
C MET A 32 -20.91 -19.70 9.35
N SER A 33 -19.71 -19.63 8.77
CA SER A 33 -19.49 -20.00 7.38
C SER A 33 -19.58 -21.51 7.15
N GLU A 34 -20.43 -21.90 6.20
CA GLU A 34 -20.47 -23.27 5.69
C GLU A 34 -19.14 -23.68 5.04
N GLU A 35 -18.35 -22.77 4.47
CA GLU A 35 -17.13 -23.18 3.76
C GLU A 35 -16.04 -23.66 4.74
N ILE A 36 -15.96 -23.06 5.92
CA ILE A 36 -14.83 -23.24 6.85
C ILE A 36 -15.21 -23.79 8.23
N CYS A 37 -16.48 -23.79 8.64
CA CYS A 37 -16.86 -24.15 10.01
C CYS A 37 -17.67 -25.45 10.14
N LEU A 38 -17.48 -26.07 11.31
CA LEU A 38 -18.20 -27.22 11.85
C LEU A 38 -18.87 -26.81 13.17
N ASP A 39 -20.04 -27.38 13.45
CA ASP A 39 -20.71 -27.21 14.73
C ASP A 39 -19.98 -27.92 15.88
N SER A 40 -20.47 -27.74 17.11
CA SER A 40 -19.88 -28.35 18.31
C SER A 40 -19.91 -29.89 18.32
N LYS A 41 -20.58 -30.52 17.35
CA LYS A 41 -20.62 -31.98 17.15
C LYS A 41 -19.80 -32.41 15.93
N GLY A 42 -19.01 -31.50 15.33
CA GLY A 42 -18.19 -31.76 14.16
C GLY A 42 -18.97 -31.84 12.84
N ARG A 43 -20.23 -31.37 12.80
CA ARG A 43 -21.07 -31.44 11.59
C ARG A 43 -20.94 -30.15 10.78
N PRO A 44 -20.95 -30.23 9.43
CA PRO A 44 -20.95 -29.04 8.59
C PRO A 44 -22.08 -28.06 8.91
N VAL A 45 -21.74 -26.78 9.07
CA VAL A 45 -22.71 -25.69 9.04
C VAL A 45 -23.28 -25.55 7.63
N LYS A 46 -24.53 -25.08 7.49
CA LYS A 46 -25.21 -24.92 6.20
C LYS A 46 -25.71 -23.49 6.00
N GLY A 47 -25.41 -22.91 4.84
CA GLY A 47 -25.86 -21.59 4.42
C GLY A 47 -25.50 -20.47 5.40
N ARG A 48 -26.38 -19.47 5.49
CA ARG A 48 -26.25 -18.28 6.36
C ARG A 48 -27.11 -18.39 7.62
N ALA A 49 -27.51 -19.60 8.01
CA ALA A 49 -28.55 -19.81 9.03
C ALA A 49 -28.11 -19.38 10.44
N ILE A 50 -26.81 -19.39 10.72
CA ILE A 50 -26.26 -19.08 12.04
C ILE A 50 -25.71 -17.65 12.01
N ASN A 51 -26.54 -16.68 12.37
CA ASN A 51 -26.17 -15.26 12.49
C ASN A 51 -25.31 -15.03 13.75
N LEU A 52 -24.07 -14.53 13.60
CA LEU A 52 -23.18 -14.25 14.75
C LEU A 52 -23.73 -13.13 15.63
N TYR A 53 -24.44 -12.16 15.06
CA TYR A 53 -25.05 -11.06 15.82
C TYR A 53 -26.28 -11.50 16.64
N ALA A 54 -26.72 -12.75 16.47
CA ALA A 54 -27.76 -13.37 17.30
C ALA A 54 -27.20 -14.30 18.39
N LEU A 55 -25.87 -14.50 18.46
CA LEU A 55 -25.21 -15.37 19.42
C LEU A 55 -24.32 -14.58 20.37
N ASP A 56 -24.33 -14.96 21.65
CA ASP A 56 -23.31 -14.47 22.59
C ASP A 56 -21.95 -15.08 22.19
N TYR A 57 -20.85 -14.38 22.47
CA TYR A 57 -19.54 -14.84 22.03
C TYR A 57 -19.16 -16.21 22.59
N SER A 58 -19.61 -16.53 23.80
CA SER A 58 -19.43 -17.85 24.42
C SER A 58 -19.98 -18.99 23.56
N GLN A 59 -21.06 -18.74 22.79
CA GLN A 59 -21.64 -19.69 21.86
C GLN A 59 -20.85 -19.74 20.55
N ILE A 60 -20.43 -18.59 20.02
CA ILE A 60 -19.60 -18.49 18.79
C ILE A 60 -18.31 -19.31 18.94
N LYS A 61 -17.67 -19.24 20.11
CA LYS A 61 -16.41 -19.93 20.41
C LYS A 61 -16.51 -21.47 20.41
N THR A 62 -17.73 -22.03 20.41
CA THR A 62 -17.91 -23.49 20.42
C THR A 62 -17.77 -24.16 19.04
N PHE A 63 -17.70 -23.37 17.97
CA PHE A 63 -17.57 -23.86 16.59
C PHE A 63 -16.10 -24.05 16.23
N ASP A 64 -15.82 -25.11 15.47
CA ASP A 64 -14.50 -25.35 14.88
C ASP A 64 -14.49 -24.81 13.46
N CYS A 65 -13.67 -23.78 13.22
CA CYS A 65 -13.49 -23.11 11.95
C CYS A 65 -12.08 -23.30 11.37
N GLY A 66 -11.34 -24.31 11.83
CA GLY A 66 -9.96 -24.52 11.40
C GLY A 66 -9.63 -25.95 10.95
N THR A 67 -10.43 -26.96 11.30
CA THR A 67 -10.17 -28.34 10.82
C THR A 67 -10.86 -28.71 9.51
N LYS A 68 -11.91 -27.97 9.12
CA LYS A 68 -12.62 -28.22 7.87
C LYS A 68 -11.70 -27.90 6.68
N LEU A 69 -11.66 -28.79 5.69
CA LEU A 69 -10.91 -28.53 4.47
C LEU A 69 -11.59 -27.40 3.69
N HIS A 70 -10.86 -26.33 3.44
CA HIS A 70 -11.33 -25.27 2.57
C HIS A 70 -11.07 -25.64 1.09
N PRO A 71 -12.10 -25.75 0.23
CA PRO A 71 -11.95 -26.24 -1.14
C PRO A 71 -11.00 -25.41 -2.02
N ARG A 72 -10.94 -24.10 -1.78
CA ARG A 72 -10.10 -23.14 -2.53
C ARG A 72 -8.66 -23.07 -2.01
N PHE A 73 -8.37 -23.63 -0.84
CA PHE A 73 -7.05 -23.57 -0.20
C PHE A 73 -6.59 -24.97 0.25
N PRO A 74 -6.29 -25.87 -0.70
CA PRO A 74 -5.97 -27.27 -0.39
C PRO A 74 -4.68 -27.44 0.43
N GLN A 75 -3.81 -26.43 0.45
CA GLN A 75 -2.57 -26.42 1.24
C GLN A 75 -2.77 -25.88 2.67
N GLN A 76 -3.98 -25.44 3.04
CA GLN A 76 -4.27 -24.96 4.38
C GLN A 76 -4.01 -26.06 5.42
N LYS A 77 -3.19 -25.74 6.43
CA LYS A 77 -2.98 -26.63 7.57
C LYS A 77 -4.24 -26.67 8.43
N LYS A 78 -4.72 -27.88 8.72
CA LYS A 78 -5.87 -28.11 9.59
C LYS A 78 -5.45 -28.03 11.05
N VAL A 79 -6.01 -27.07 11.77
CA VAL A 79 -5.77 -26.88 13.21
C VAL A 79 -7.12 -26.54 13.83
N ALA A 80 -7.49 -27.19 14.93
CA ALA A 80 -8.71 -26.85 15.64
C ALA A 80 -8.63 -25.41 16.15
N GLU A 81 -9.47 -24.55 15.59
CA GLU A 81 -9.51 -23.12 15.89
C GLU A 81 -10.95 -22.61 15.84
N TYR A 82 -11.20 -21.54 16.60
CA TYR A 82 -12.48 -20.84 16.64
C TYR A 82 -12.32 -19.41 16.14
N LYS A 83 -13.42 -18.69 15.91
CA LYS A 83 -13.39 -17.26 15.55
C LYS A 83 -12.98 -16.44 16.79
N PRO A 84 -11.79 -15.81 16.83
CA PRO A 84 -11.28 -15.17 18.04
C PRO A 84 -11.91 -13.80 18.29
N LEU A 85 -11.83 -13.29 19.51
CA LEU A 85 -12.06 -11.88 19.78
C LEU A 85 -10.93 -11.04 19.19
N LEU A 86 -11.27 -9.87 18.64
CA LEU A 86 -10.27 -8.92 18.18
C LEU A 86 -9.32 -8.51 19.32
N SER A 87 -9.82 -8.37 20.55
CA SER A 87 -9.00 -7.94 21.68
C SER A 87 -7.90 -8.94 22.02
N ASP A 88 -8.23 -10.22 21.97
CA ASP A 88 -7.33 -11.29 22.35
C ASP A 88 -6.26 -11.45 21.27
N LEU A 89 -6.70 -11.43 20.00
CA LEU A 89 -5.83 -11.43 18.85
C LEU A 89 -4.83 -10.25 18.87
N LEU A 90 -5.32 -9.02 19.09
CA LEU A 90 -4.45 -7.83 19.09
C LEU A 90 -3.44 -7.88 20.24
N LYS A 91 -3.85 -8.27 21.45
CA LYS A 91 -2.94 -8.41 22.60
C LYS A 91 -1.85 -9.46 22.33
N GLU A 92 -2.23 -10.57 21.73
CA GLU A 92 -1.31 -11.65 21.41
C GLU A 92 -0.28 -11.26 20.35
N LEU A 93 -0.67 -10.43 19.38
CA LEU A 93 0.17 -10.05 18.24
C LEU A 93 0.90 -8.71 18.42
N GLU A 94 0.54 -7.90 19.43
CA GLU A 94 1.18 -6.62 19.76
C GLU A 94 2.73 -6.73 19.87
N PRO A 95 3.30 -7.77 20.51
CA PRO A 95 4.75 -7.91 20.62
C PRO A 95 5.48 -8.05 19.28
N LEU A 96 4.79 -8.48 18.21
CA LEU A 96 5.39 -8.64 16.87
C LEU A 96 5.65 -7.30 16.17
N LYS A 97 5.10 -6.21 16.69
CA LYS A 97 5.25 -4.85 16.13
C LYS A 97 4.89 -4.75 14.64
N LEU A 98 3.92 -5.53 14.16
CA LEU A 98 3.28 -5.43 12.82
C LEU A 98 2.08 -4.49 12.80
N ASN A 99 1.82 -3.80 11.69
CA ASN A 99 0.60 -2.98 11.57
C ASN A 99 -0.64 -3.86 11.36
N PHE A 100 -1.83 -3.30 11.54
CA PHE A 100 -3.09 -4.00 11.28
C PHE A 100 -3.94 -3.23 10.27
N ASN A 101 -4.52 -3.93 9.29
CA ASN A 101 -5.54 -3.38 8.41
C ASN A 101 -6.85 -4.10 8.69
N ILE A 102 -7.80 -3.42 9.34
CA ILE A 102 -8.97 -4.06 9.95
C ILE A 102 -10.21 -3.69 9.14
N GLU A 103 -10.86 -4.68 8.52
CA GLU A 103 -12.08 -4.48 7.77
C GLU A 103 -13.31 -4.51 8.67
N ILE A 104 -14.12 -3.44 8.62
CA ILE A 104 -15.49 -3.47 9.16
C ILE A 104 -16.39 -4.06 8.07
N LYS A 105 -16.81 -5.32 8.25
CA LYS A 105 -17.76 -6.03 7.37
C LYS A 105 -19.18 -5.53 7.58
N SER A 106 -19.43 -4.33 7.08
CA SER A 106 -20.75 -3.69 7.09
C SER A 106 -21.34 -3.66 5.70
N THR A 107 -22.64 -3.90 5.58
CA THR A 107 -23.43 -3.53 4.39
C THR A 107 -24.81 -3.03 4.79
N GLU A 108 -25.46 -2.23 3.93
CA GLU A 108 -26.86 -1.84 4.19
C GLU A 108 -27.80 -3.05 4.29
N GLU A 109 -27.52 -4.09 3.52
CA GLU A 109 -28.36 -5.28 3.44
C GLU A 109 -28.29 -6.08 4.75
N GLU A 110 -27.09 -6.32 5.26
CA GLU A 110 -26.89 -7.06 6.51
C GLU A 110 -27.40 -6.29 7.72
N GLU A 111 -27.25 -4.97 7.71
CA GLU A 111 -27.84 -4.08 8.70
C GLU A 111 -29.38 -4.22 8.71
N LYS A 112 -30.03 -4.09 7.55
CA LYS A 112 -31.50 -4.24 7.42
C LYS A 112 -31.99 -5.63 7.79
N LYS A 113 -31.18 -6.67 7.56
CA LYS A 113 -31.50 -8.07 7.90
C LYS A 113 -31.17 -8.44 9.35
N GLY A 114 -30.59 -7.53 10.13
CA GLY A 114 -30.23 -7.80 11.53
C GLY A 114 -29.04 -8.74 11.71
N PHE A 115 -28.11 -8.78 10.75
CA PHE A 115 -26.84 -9.52 10.85
C PHE A 115 -25.72 -8.71 11.50
N GLN A 116 -25.96 -7.43 11.78
CA GLN A 116 -25.02 -6.51 12.38
C GLN A 116 -25.78 -5.36 13.07
N PRO A 117 -25.13 -4.58 13.94
CA PRO A 117 -25.68 -3.30 14.38
C PRO A 117 -25.64 -2.24 13.26
N GLU A 118 -26.27 -1.09 13.53
CA GLU A 118 -26.11 0.11 12.70
C GLU A 118 -24.62 0.48 12.56
N TYR A 119 -24.23 0.93 11.37
CA TYR A 119 -22.83 1.04 10.98
C TYR A 119 -21.99 1.99 11.85
N LYS A 120 -22.58 3.03 12.46
CA LYS A 120 -21.87 3.92 13.39
C LYS A 120 -21.61 3.23 14.72
N ASN A 121 -22.63 2.55 15.28
CA ASN A 121 -22.44 1.77 16.51
C ASN A 121 -21.42 0.63 16.30
N PHE A 122 -21.45 -0.02 15.13
CA PHE A 122 -20.41 -0.98 14.75
C PHE A 122 -19.03 -0.32 14.77
N SER A 123 -18.89 0.79 14.04
CA SER A 123 -17.64 1.56 13.95
C SER A 123 -17.08 1.95 15.32
N ASP A 124 -17.94 2.44 16.21
CA ASP A 124 -17.55 2.87 17.55
C ASP A 124 -17.09 1.71 18.43
N LEU A 125 -17.76 0.55 18.38
CA LEU A 125 -17.33 -0.66 19.11
C LEU A 125 -15.93 -1.10 18.67
N VAL A 126 -15.68 -1.12 17.36
CA VAL A 126 -14.40 -1.52 16.78
C VAL A 126 -13.28 -0.55 17.18
N VAL A 127 -13.48 0.76 16.97
CA VAL A 127 -12.48 1.78 17.33
C VAL A 127 -12.20 1.79 18.83
N ALA A 128 -13.24 1.70 19.67
CA ALA A 128 -13.09 1.67 21.13
C ALA A 128 -12.31 0.45 21.60
N GLN A 129 -12.43 -0.69 20.92
CA GLN A 129 -11.69 -1.91 21.26
C GLN A 129 -10.23 -1.82 20.82
N ILE A 130 -9.95 -1.36 19.60
CA ILE A 130 -8.59 -1.27 19.07
C ILE A 130 -7.76 -0.25 19.87
N THR A 131 -8.32 0.93 20.13
CA THR A 131 -7.60 2.05 20.77
C THR A 131 -7.23 1.82 22.23
N LYS A 132 -7.79 0.78 22.89
CA LYS A 132 -7.35 0.30 24.21
C LYS A 132 -6.01 -0.45 24.15
N ILE A 133 -5.61 -0.94 22.99
CA ILE A 133 -4.48 -1.87 22.82
C ILE A 133 -3.41 -1.26 21.91
N LEU A 134 -3.81 -0.66 20.79
CA LEU A 134 -2.91 -0.13 19.78
C LEU A 134 -2.97 1.39 19.68
N PRO A 135 -1.83 2.07 19.48
CA PRO A 135 -1.83 3.47 19.12
C PRO A 135 -2.39 3.66 17.70
N LYS A 136 -3.00 4.82 17.45
CA LYS A 136 -3.77 5.13 16.23
C LYS A 136 -2.97 5.07 14.92
N ASN A 137 -1.64 5.12 14.98
CA ASN A 137 -0.75 5.00 13.82
C ASN A 137 -0.32 3.55 13.52
N ARG A 138 -0.80 2.56 14.28
CA ARG A 138 -0.46 1.14 14.14
C ARG A 138 -1.59 0.30 13.53
N PHE A 139 -2.68 0.96 13.15
CA PHE A 139 -3.76 0.32 12.42
C PHE A 139 -4.41 1.26 11.41
N THR A 140 -5.02 0.66 10.40
CA THR A 140 -5.96 1.29 9.47
C THR A 140 -7.31 0.59 9.55
N ILE A 141 -8.37 1.31 9.19
CA ILE A 141 -9.70 0.72 9.01
C ILE A 141 -10.05 0.72 7.52
N GLN A 142 -10.48 -0.43 7.03
CA GLN A 142 -10.96 -0.60 5.66
C GLN A 142 -12.42 -1.01 5.62
N SER A 143 -13.13 -0.67 4.53
CA SER A 143 -14.52 -1.11 4.32
C SER A 143 -14.97 -0.87 2.88
N PHE A 144 -15.84 -1.75 2.37
CA PHE A 144 -16.61 -1.51 1.15
C PHE A 144 -17.80 -0.58 1.39
N ASP A 145 -18.34 -0.55 2.61
CA ASP A 145 -19.42 0.36 3.00
C ASP A 145 -18.83 1.74 3.31
N TRP A 146 -18.81 2.62 2.31
CA TRP A 146 -18.23 3.94 2.47
C TRP A 146 -18.99 4.83 3.45
N ARG A 147 -20.19 4.46 3.92
CA ARG A 147 -20.86 5.13 5.05
C ARG A 147 -20.04 4.99 6.33
N VAL A 148 -19.42 3.82 6.55
CA VAL A 148 -18.46 3.57 7.64
C VAL A 148 -17.27 4.52 7.52
N LEU A 149 -16.66 4.60 6.34
CA LEU A 149 -15.46 5.42 6.12
C LEU A 149 -15.76 6.92 6.29
N GLN A 150 -16.90 7.39 5.77
CA GLN A 150 -17.35 8.77 5.92
C GLN A 150 -17.63 9.12 7.38
N TYR A 151 -18.27 8.23 8.12
CA TYR A 151 -18.49 8.40 9.55
C TYR A 151 -17.17 8.46 10.33
N LEU A 152 -16.27 7.50 10.11
CA LEU A 152 -14.98 7.45 10.78
C LEU A 152 -14.09 8.65 10.44
N HIS A 153 -14.13 9.14 9.20
CA HIS A 153 -13.39 10.35 8.82
C HIS A 153 -13.83 11.57 9.63
N LYS A 154 -15.14 11.70 9.88
CA LYS A 154 -15.70 12.79 10.68
C LYS A 154 -15.40 12.62 12.18
N THR A 155 -15.54 11.41 12.70
CA THR A 155 -15.53 11.14 14.15
C THR A 155 -14.13 10.83 14.69
N TYR A 156 -13.27 10.20 13.89
CA TYR A 156 -11.91 9.78 14.26
C TYR A 156 -10.89 10.13 13.16
N PRO A 157 -10.72 11.42 12.82
CA PRO A 157 -9.94 11.88 11.66
C PRO A 157 -8.45 11.48 11.67
N GLN A 158 -7.92 11.08 12.83
CA GLN A 158 -6.55 10.63 13.00
C GLN A 158 -6.31 9.15 12.65
N ILE A 159 -7.36 8.37 12.38
CA ILE A 159 -7.25 6.96 11.96
C ILE A 159 -7.08 6.92 10.44
N GLY A 160 -6.09 6.16 9.95
CA GLY A 160 -5.93 5.93 8.52
C GLY A 160 -7.07 5.09 7.96
N LEU A 161 -7.72 5.58 6.91
CA LEU A 161 -8.85 4.91 6.26
C LEU A 161 -8.46 4.37 4.89
N VAL A 162 -8.91 3.15 4.59
CA VAL A 162 -8.68 2.43 3.34
C VAL A 162 -10.00 2.24 2.61
N ALA A 163 -10.12 2.84 1.43
CA ALA A 163 -11.32 2.72 0.61
C ALA A 163 -11.25 1.48 -0.28
N LEU A 164 -12.03 0.45 0.05
CA LEU A 164 -12.14 -0.77 -0.75
C LEU A 164 -13.04 -0.57 -1.98
N ARG A 165 -12.74 -1.25 -3.08
CA ARG A 165 -13.54 -1.19 -4.31
C ARG A 165 -13.46 -2.49 -5.11
N GLU A 166 -14.61 -3.08 -5.42
CA GLU A 166 -14.72 -4.30 -6.26
C GLU A 166 -15.49 -4.06 -7.58
N THR A 167 -16.06 -2.87 -7.76
CA THR A 167 -16.82 -2.51 -8.97
C THR A 167 -16.06 -1.50 -9.84
N PRO A 168 -16.29 -1.48 -11.17
CA PRO A 168 -15.66 -0.52 -12.06
C PRO A 168 -15.80 0.93 -11.57
N TYR A 169 -14.77 1.73 -11.80
CA TYR A 169 -14.70 3.11 -11.30
C TYR A 169 -13.97 4.03 -12.27
N THR A 170 -14.09 5.34 -12.03
CA THR A 170 -13.10 6.32 -12.52
C THR A 170 -12.43 6.96 -11.33
N THR A 171 -11.14 7.29 -11.47
CA THR A 171 -10.34 7.86 -10.39
C THR A 171 -10.94 9.16 -9.81
N LYS A 172 -11.62 9.96 -10.64
CA LYS A 172 -12.33 11.16 -10.20
C LYS A 172 -13.59 10.84 -9.40
N ASN A 173 -14.35 9.83 -9.82
CA ASN A 173 -15.58 9.46 -9.13
C ASN A 173 -15.31 8.86 -7.75
N VAL A 174 -14.26 8.06 -7.59
CA VAL A 174 -13.86 7.51 -6.28
C VAL A 174 -13.77 8.61 -5.22
N LEU A 175 -13.03 9.68 -5.49
CA LEU A 175 -12.84 10.76 -4.51
C LEU A 175 -14.10 11.60 -4.31
N LYS A 176 -14.92 11.76 -5.35
CA LYS A 176 -16.18 12.50 -5.28
C LYS A 176 -17.20 11.76 -4.43
N GLU A 177 -17.38 10.47 -4.68
CA GLU A 177 -18.31 9.58 -3.97
C GLU A 177 -17.88 9.40 -2.50
N LEU A 178 -16.58 9.21 -2.24
CA LEU A 178 -16.07 9.08 -0.88
C LEU A 178 -16.20 10.39 -0.08
N GLY A 179 -16.00 11.54 -0.72
CA GLY A 179 -16.16 12.87 -0.11
C GLY A 179 -14.96 13.35 0.72
N PHE A 180 -13.88 12.57 0.80
CA PHE A 180 -12.62 12.95 1.44
C PHE A 180 -11.42 12.22 0.80
N THR A 181 -10.19 12.56 1.21
CA THR A 181 -8.96 11.90 0.76
C THR A 181 -8.60 10.76 1.72
N PRO A 182 -8.69 9.48 1.32
CA PRO A 182 -8.35 8.36 2.18
C PRO A 182 -6.83 8.20 2.29
N ALA A 183 -6.36 7.43 3.28
CA ALA A 183 -4.95 7.08 3.37
C ALA A 183 -4.54 6.10 2.26
N VAL A 184 -5.44 5.18 1.92
CA VAL A 184 -5.22 4.12 0.92
C VAL A 184 -6.47 3.96 0.05
N PHE A 185 -6.28 3.75 -1.24
CA PHE A 185 -7.29 3.19 -2.13
C PHE A 185 -6.93 1.72 -2.44
N SER A 186 -7.88 0.82 -2.25
CA SER A 186 -7.63 -0.62 -2.27
C SER A 186 -8.65 -1.34 -3.17
N PRO A 187 -8.41 -1.35 -4.50
CA PRO A 187 -9.32 -1.98 -5.45
C PRO A 187 -9.03 -3.47 -5.65
N ASP A 188 -9.99 -4.20 -6.21
CA ASP A 188 -9.72 -5.45 -6.93
C ASP A 188 -8.62 -5.18 -7.97
N TYR A 189 -7.54 -5.97 -7.90
CA TYR A 189 -6.36 -5.77 -8.74
C TYR A 189 -6.64 -5.84 -10.24
N THR A 190 -7.71 -6.52 -10.66
CA THR A 190 -8.09 -6.67 -12.06
C THR A 190 -8.64 -5.38 -12.68
N LEU A 191 -9.11 -4.44 -11.85
CA LEU A 191 -9.62 -3.14 -12.27
C LEU A 191 -8.52 -2.08 -12.41
N LEU A 192 -7.32 -2.37 -11.90
CA LEU A 192 -6.28 -1.37 -11.69
C LEU A 192 -5.39 -1.17 -12.92
N THR A 193 -5.10 0.09 -13.25
CA THR A 193 -4.08 0.46 -14.25
C THR A 193 -2.95 1.29 -13.64
N ALA A 194 -1.78 1.32 -14.29
CA ALA A 194 -0.65 2.16 -13.86
C ALA A 194 -0.98 3.67 -13.86
N LYS A 195 -1.93 4.10 -14.71
CA LYS A 195 -2.44 5.48 -14.72
C LYS A 195 -3.25 5.78 -13.46
N ASP A 196 -4.03 4.82 -12.97
CA ASP A 196 -4.80 4.98 -11.73
C ASP A 196 -3.87 5.06 -10.53
N VAL A 197 -2.86 4.18 -10.46
CA VAL A 197 -1.82 4.21 -9.43
C VAL A 197 -1.17 5.59 -9.36
N THR A 198 -0.68 6.08 -10.49
CA THR A 198 -0.04 7.41 -10.58
C THR A 198 -1.00 8.53 -10.16
N PHE A 199 -2.28 8.45 -10.52
CA PHE A 199 -3.27 9.46 -10.14
C PHE A 199 -3.44 9.55 -8.63
N PHE A 200 -3.61 8.41 -7.95
CA PHE A 200 -3.84 8.38 -6.50
C PHE A 200 -2.58 8.77 -5.73
N GLN A 201 -1.40 8.29 -6.14
CA GLN A 201 -0.13 8.65 -5.50
C GLN A 201 0.21 10.13 -5.61
N ARG A 202 -0.11 10.80 -6.74
CA ARG A 202 0.02 12.26 -6.88
C ARG A 202 -0.84 13.04 -5.88
N LYS A 203 -1.89 12.42 -5.35
CA LYS A 203 -2.76 12.95 -4.29
C LYS A 203 -2.36 12.48 -2.90
N LYS A 204 -1.19 11.84 -2.76
CA LYS A 204 -0.68 11.25 -1.52
C LYS A 204 -1.57 10.12 -0.97
N ILE A 205 -2.33 9.45 -1.83
CA ILE A 205 -3.11 8.26 -1.51
C ILE A 205 -2.30 7.05 -1.95
N LYS A 206 -2.03 6.13 -1.03
CA LYS A 206 -1.37 4.86 -1.37
C LYS A 206 -2.33 3.94 -2.12
N VAL A 207 -1.82 3.07 -2.98
CA VAL A 207 -2.61 2.08 -3.72
C VAL A 207 -2.16 0.67 -3.34
N ILE A 208 -3.07 -0.10 -2.73
CA ILE A 208 -2.79 -1.46 -2.23
C ILE A 208 -3.94 -2.37 -2.67
N PRO A 209 -3.89 -3.03 -3.84
CA PRO A 209 -4.97 -3.88 -4.31
C PRO A 209 -5.01 -5.25 -3.62
N TRP A 210 -6.13 -5.94 -3.79
CA TRP A 210 -6.43 -7.27 -3.23
C TRP A 210 -7.15 -8.15 -4.28
N THR A 211 -7.27 -9.47 -4.10
CA THR A 211 -6.35 -10.35 -3.33
C THR A 211 -5.45 -11.04 -4.35
N VAL A 212 -4.15 -10.73 -4.33
CA VAL A 212 -3.23 -11.14 -5.40
C VAL A 212 -2.51 -12.43 -5.00
N ASN A 213 -2.94 -13.56 -5.54
CA ASN A 213 -2.58 -14.89 -5.01
C ASN A 213 -1.63 -15.72 -5.88
N THR A 214 -1.24 -15.22 -7.05
CA THR A 214 -0.33 -15.96 -7.94
C THR A 214 0.93 -15.14 -8.20
N LEU A 215 2.08 -15.80 -8.30
CA LEU A 215 3.35 -15.15 -8.61
C LEU A 215 3.30 -14.34 -9.93
N PRO A 216 2.68 -14.82 -11.03
CA PRO A 216 2.50 -14.02 -12.24
C PRO A 216 1.70 -12.74 -12.02
N ASP A 217 0.61 -12.79 -11.25
CA ASP A 217 -0.22 -11.61 -11.01
C ASP A 217 0.45 -10.64 -10.03
N MET A 218 1.16 -11.15 -9.01
CA MET A 218 1.99 -10.33 -8.13
C MET A 218 3.00 -9.51 -8.93
N LYS A 219 3.72 -10.14 -9.87
CA LYS A 219 4.68 -9.45 -10.76
C LYS A 219 4.01 -8.38 -11.62
N LYS A 220 2.85 -8.68 -12.22
CA LYS A 220 2.09 -7.71 -13.03
C LYS A 220 1.65 -6.51 -12.19
N VAL A 221 1.08 -6.76 -11.01
CA VAL A 221 0.54 -5.73 -10.12
C VAL A 221 1.67 -4.85 -9.56
N ILE A 222 2.80 -5.44 -9.15
CA ILE A 222 3.99 -4.69 -8.72
C ILE A 222 4.50 -3.79 -9.84
N ALA A 223 4.53 -4.28 -11.09
CA ALA A 223 4.94 -3.49 -12.25
C ALA A 223 4.00 -2.30 -12.57
N LEU A 224 2.79 -2.26 -12.01
CA LEU A 224 1.92 -1.06 -12.08
C LEU A 224 2.39 0.07 -11.15
N GLY A 225 3.32 -0.21 -10.22
CA GLY A 225 3.88 0.76 -9.28
C GLY A 225 3.08 0.91 -7.97
N VAL A 226 2.33 -0.12 -7.55
CA VAL A 226 1.52 -0.10 -6.33
C VAL A 226 2.38 0.04 -5.06
N ASP A 227 1.79 0.54 -3.97
CA ASP A 227 2.45 0.74 -2.68
C ASP A 227 2.49 -0.53 -1.80
N GLY A 228 1.75 -1.57 -2.20
CA GLY A 228 1.68 -2.86 -1.52
C GLY A 228 0.67 -3.79 -2.20
N ILE A 229 0.52 -5.00 -1.70
CA ILE A 229 -0.51 -5.96 -2.13
C ILE A 229 -1.11 -6.65 -0.90
N ILE A 230 -2.38 -7.02 -0.98
CA ILE A 230 -3.02 -7.95 -0.04
C ILE A 230 -3.03 -9.34 -0.69
N THR A 231 -2.63 -10.37 0.04
CA THR A 231 -2.47 -11.74 -0.48
C THR A 231 -2.71 -12.79 0.59
N ASP A 232 -3.29 -13.92 0.19
CA ASP A 232 -3.40 -15.12 1.02
C ASP A 232 -2.06 -15.89 1.13
N TYR A 233 -1.12 -15.62 0.22
CA TYR A 233 0.14 -16.34 0.09
C TYR A 233 1.36 -15.42 0.29
N PRO A 234 1.58 -14.88 1.51
CA PRO A 234 2.70 -13.98 1.79
C PRO A 234 4.07 -14.65 1.58
N ASN A 235 4.12 -15.98 1.56
CA ASN A 235 5.32 -16.74 1.23
C ASN A 235 5.79 -16.50 -0.21
N LEU A 236 4.90 -16.28 -1.17
CA LEU A 236 5.29 -16.07 -2.58
C LEU A 236 6.03 -14.75 -2.80
N VAL A 237 5.88 -13.78 -1.89
CA VAL A 237 6.53 -12.47 -1.99
C VAL A 237 8.06 -12.61 -1.93
N ILE A 238 8.59 -13.60 -1.21
CA ILE A 238 10.04 -13.83 -1.10
C ILE A 238 10.65 -14.39 -2.39
N GLU A 239 9.82 -14.92 -3.29
CA GLU A 239 10.24 -15.46 -4.59
C GLU A 239 10.33 -14.37 -5.67
N ILE A 240 9.91 -13.14 -5.35
CA ILE A 240 9.93 -12.02 -6.28
C ILE A 240 11.35 -11.40 -6.28
N PRO A 241 12.07 -11.41 -7.42
CA PRO A 241 13.40 -10.81 -7.49
C PRO A 241 13.37 -9.32 -7.12
N LEU A 242 14.39 -8.83 -6.41
CA LEU A 242 14.49 -7.44 -5.96
C LEU A 242 14.40 -6.45 -7.13
N GLU A 243 14.87 -6.85 -8.31
CA GLU A 243 14.79 -6.08 -9.55
C GLU A 243 13.34 -5.79 -9.96
N THR A 244 12.40 -6.68 -9.62
CA THR A 244 10.95 -6.49 -9.86
C THR A 244 10.41 -5.30 -9.10
N TYR A 245 10.92 -5.05 -7.89
CA TYR A 245 10.57 -3.86 -7.10
C TYR A 245 11.24 -2.57 -7.63
N GLN A 246 12.23 -2.70 -8.51
CA GLN A 246 12.91 -1.58 -9.18
C GLN A 246 12.34 -1.26 -10.57
N LEU A 247 11.37 -2.05 -11.06
CA LEU A 247 10.61 -1.85 -12.30
C LEU A 247 9.61 -0.69 -12.19
N ILE A 248 10.05 0.44 -11.66
CA ILE A 248 9.57 1.74 -12.13
C ILE A 248 9.98 1.80 -13.61
N PRO A 249 9.11 2.22 -14.56
CA PRO A 249 9.42 2.13 -15.99
C PRO A 249 10.71 2.87 -16.34
N GLU A 250 11.41 2.37 -17.37
CA GLU A 250 12.55 3.07 -17.96
C GLU A 250 12.19 4.53 -18.22
N CYS A 251 13.09 5.44 -17.85
CA CYS A 251 12.85 6.85 -18.11
C CYS A 251 12.75 7.09 -19.63
N SER A 252 11.78 7.90 -20.06
CA SER A 252 11.59 8.23 -21.47
C SER A 252 12.86 8.78 -22.12
N LYS A 253 13.01 8.66 -23.43
CA LYS A 253 14.16 9.19 -24.19
C LYS A 253 14.51 10.64 -23.76
N ASN A 254 15.78 10.88 -23.41
CA ASN A 254 16.32 12.12 -22.82
C ASN A 254 15.99 12.38 -21.34
N PHE A 255 15.57 11.34 -20.60
CA PHE A 255 15.48 11.37 -19.14
C PHE A 255 16.41 10.29 -18.56
N THR A 256 16.92 10.52 -17.36
CA THR A 256 17.72 9.55 -16.59
C THR A 256 17.13 9.42 -15.19
N ARG A 257 17.42 8.30 -14.52
CA ARG A 257 16.98 8.08 -13.15
C ARG A 257 17.99 8.70 -12.19
N PHE A 258 17.50 9.55 -11.29
CA PHE A 258 18.26 10.14 -10.18
C PHE A 258 17.35 10.15 -8.94
N GLU A 259 17.82 9.58 -7.83
CA GLU A 259 17.05 9.45 -6.57
C GLU A 259 15.62 8.89 -6.75
N GLY A 260 15.47 7.89 -7.63
CA GLY A 260 14.17 7.25 -7.89
C GLY A 260 13.21 8.05 -8.78
N GLN A 261 13.59 9.25 -9.24
CA GLN A 261 12.81 10.07 -10.17
C GLN A 261 13.43 10.12 -11.56
N CYS A 262 12.61 10.22 -12.60
CA CYS A 262 13.09 10.50 -13.95
C CYS A 262 13.33 12.00 -14.11
N VAL A 263 14.61 12.39 -14.19
CA VAL A 263 15.06 13.77 -14.42
C VAL A 263 15.41 13.97 -15.89
N ARG A 264 15.04 15.12 -16.46
CA ARG A 264 15.34 15.44 -17.85
C ARG A 264 16.82 15.73 -18.02
N VAL A 265 17.48 15.08 -18.97
CA VAL A 265 18.86 15.37 -19.39
C VAL A 265 18.80 16.47 -20.46
N PRO A 266 19.28 17.71 -20.17
CA PRO A 266 19.22 18.79 -21.14
C PRO A 266 20.23 18.58 -22.28
N ARG A 267 20.09 19.35 -23.35
CA ARG A 267 21.04 19.34 -24.47
C ARG A 267 22.45 19.70 -23.96
N PHE A 268 23.46 18.99 -24.47
CA PHE A 268 24.87 19.12 -24.05
C PHE A 268 25.16 18.67 -22.61
N ALA A 269 24.28 17.85 -22.03
CA ALA A 269 24.54 17.11 -20.81
C ALA A 269 24.62 15.59 -21.06
N GLU A 270 25.13 14.88 -20.08
CA GLU A 270 25.15 13.42 -19.99
C GLU A 270 24.61 12.96 -18.62
N PRO A 271 23.98 11.79 -18.54
CA PRO A 271 23.50 11.22 -17.28
C PRO A 271 24.62 11.13 -16.22
N SER A 272 24.28 11.38 -14.96
CA SER A 272 25.22 11.28 -13.85
C SER A 272 24.50 10.93 -12.55
N GLN A 273 25.23 10.35 -11.59
CA GLN A 273 24.75 10.11 -10.23
C GLN A 273 24.93 11.34 -9.31
N GLN A 274 25.39 12.48 -9.85
CA GLN A 274 25.53 13.72 -9.09
C GLN A 274 24.32 14.61 -9.30
N ASN A 275 23.86 15.30 -8.25
CA ASN A 275 22.76 16.28 -8.32
C ASN A 275 23.01 17.31 -9.45
N PRO A 276 22.07 17.51 -10.40
CA PRO A 276 20.66 17.09 -10.42
C PRO A 276 20.34 15.83 -11.26
N GLY A 277 21.29 14.92 -11.36
CA GLY A 277 21.20 13.68 -12.13
C GLY A 277 21.84 13.73 -13.52
N TRP A 278 22.56 14.81 -13.84
CA TRP A 278 23.29 14.97 -15.11
C TRP A 278 24.46 15.93 -14.94
N LEU A 279 25.47 15.80 -15.80
CA LEU A 279 26.62 16.68 -15.89
C LEU A 279 26.74 17.29 -17.27
N CYS A 280 27.26 18.51 -17.36
CA CYS A 280 27.53 19.12 -18.65
C CYS A 280 28.73 18.47 -19.33
N LYS A 281 28.59 18.22 -20.64
CA LYS A 281 29.68 17.73 -21.49
C LYS A 281 30.82 18.73 -21.54
N TYR A 282 32.01 18.26 -21.94
CA TYR A 282 33.21 19.07 -22.11
C TYR A 282 32.95 20.39 -22.87
N GLY A 283 33.41 21.51 -22.31
CA GLY A 283 33.21 22.85 -22.87
C GLY A 283 31.86 23.51 -22.54
N TYR A 284 31.05 22.90 -21.67
CA TYR A 284 29.79 23.46 -21.18
C TYR A 284 29.78 23.52 -19.65
N ILE A 285 29.11 24.55 -19.11
CA ILE A 285 28.93 24.74 -17.66
C ILE A 285 27.45 24.77 -17.31
N GLN A 286 27.12 24.24 -16.13
CA GLN A 286 25.76 24.20 -15.62
C GLN A 286 25.27 25.60 -15.26
N LYS A 287 24.13 26.00 -15.84
CA LYS A 287 23.37 27.18 -15.44
C LYS A 287 21.91 26.79 -15.21
N ARG A 288 21.51 26.76 -13.93
CA ARG A 288 20.19 26.30 -13.49
C ARG A 288 19.90 24.91 -14.09
N ASN A 289 18.95 24.83 -15.01
CA ASN A 289 18.45 23.60 -15.62
C ASN A 289 18.97 23.38 -17.06
N SER A 290 20.13 23.94 -17.43
CA SER A 290 20.72 23.74 -18.75
C SER A 290 22.26 23.80 -18.73
N CYS A 291 22.87 23.27 -19.79
CA CYS A 291 24.29 23.38 -20.06
C CYS A 291 24.56 24.49 -21.07
N VAL A 292 25.36 25.47 -20.67
CA VAL A 292 25.68 26.64 -21.49
C VAL A 292 27.13 26.56 -21.94
N LYS A 293 27.38 26.78 -23.23
CA LYS A 293 28.72 26.72 -23.81
C LYS A 293 29.63 27.77 -23.17
N ILE A 294 30.81 27.34 -22.74
CA ILE A 294 31.84 28.23 -22.22
C ILE A 294 32.49 28.97 -23.41
N LYS A 295 32.53 30.30 -23.34
CA LYS A 295 33.26 31.12 -24.30
C LYS A 295 34.69 31.29 -23.80
N LEU A 296 35.65 30.72 -24.53
CA LEU A 296 37.07 30.93 -24.24
C LEU A 296 37.49 32.34 -24.65
N PRO A 297 38.29 33.04 -23.83
CA PRO A 297 38.96 34.25 -24.27
C PRO A 297 39.99 33.93 -25.36
N LYS A 298 40.39 34.94 -26.14
CA LYS A 298 41.49 34.79 -27.11
C LYS A 298 42.75 34.32 -26.37
N HIS A 299 43.49 33.39 -26.99
CA HIS A 299 44.72 32.80 -26.46
C HIS A 299 44.53 31.96 -25.18
N ALA A 300 43.38 31.30 -25.03
CA ALA A 300 43.14 30.32 -23.97
C ALA A 300 42.76 28.95 -24.55
N ALA A 301 43.03 27.91 -23.77
CA ALA A 301 42.61 26.54 -24.00
C ALA A 301 41.85 26.02 -22.77
N PHE A 302 40.96 25.06 -22.97
CA PHE A 302 40.31 24.37 -21.85
C PHE A 302 41.34 23.56 -21.07
N ALA A 303 41.17 23.49 -19.74
CA ALA A 303 41.89 22.55 -18.90
C ALA A 303 41.36 21.12 -19.09
N GLU A 304 42.01 20.14 -18.45
CA GLU A 304 41.59 18.72 -18.53
C GLU A 304 40.15 18.50 -18.04
N ASP A 305 39.69 19.27 -17.07
CA ASP A 305 38.32 19.20 -16.54
C ASP A 305 37.23 19.66 -17.55
N GLY A 306 37.63 20.30 -18.65
CA GLY A 306 36.72 20.88 -19.66
C GLY A 306 35.78 21.97 -19.17
N LYS A 307 35.98 22.46 -17.94
CA LYS A 307 35.13 23.45 -17.25
C LYS A 307 35.90 24.73 -16.92
N THR A 308 37.20 24.61 -16.73
CA THR A 308 38.14 25.71 -16.55
C THR A 308 39.01 25.89 -17.79
N TRP A 309 39.77 26.98 -17.83
CA TRP A 309 40.65 27.30 -18.95
C TRP A 309 41.94 27.93 -18.46
N THR A 310 43.00 27.67 -19.20
CA THR A 310 44.35 28.21 -19.00
C THR A 310 44.77 29.04 -20.21
N CYS A 311 45.71 29.95 -20.02
CA CYS A 311 46.28 30.71 -21.13
C CYS A 311 47.26 29.85 -21.91
N ASN A 312 47.30 30.03 -23.23
CA ASN A 312 48.26 29.38 -24.10
C ASN A 312 49.69 29.82 -23.73
N PRO A 313 50.72 29.01 -24.05
CA PRO A 313 52.12 29.41 -23.85
C PRO A 313 52.42 30.80 -24.42
N GLY A 314 53.13 31.64 -23.66
CA GLY A 314 53.40 33.04 -24.01
C GLY A 314 52.35 34.06 -23.53
N TYR A 315 51.28 33.61 -22.88
CA TYR A 315 50.24 34.46 -22.32
C TYR A 315 50.01 34.18 -20.83
N GLU A 316 49.74 35.23 -20.05
CA GLU A 316 49.38 35.18 -18.63
C GLU A 316 47.90 35.56 -18.41
N ARG A 317 47.30 35.05 -17.32
CA ARG A 317 45.91 35.32 -16.98
C ARG A 317 45.77 36.73 -16.41
N TYR A 318 44.96 37.56 -17.06
CA TYR A 318 44.59 38.89 -16.60
C TYR A 318 43.08 39.04 -16.52
N ARG A 319 42.53 38.99 -15.29
CA ARG A 319 41.08 38.97 -15.02
C ARG A 319 40.37 37.82 -15.78
N TYR A 320 39.61 38.17 -16.81
CA TYR A 320 38.81 37.25 -17.63
C TYR A 320 39.40 37.05 -19.05
N SER A 321 40.66 37.43 -19.27
CA SER A 321 41.36 37.27 -20.55
C SER A 321 42.81 36.80 -20.37
N CYS A 322 43.45 36.47 -21.49
CA CYS A 322 44.87 36.17 -21.57
C CYS A 322 45.62 37.33 -22.22
N ARG A 323 46.66 37.84 -21.56
CA ARG A 323 47.53 38.91 -22.08
C ARG A 323 48.90 38.33 -22.40
N ARG A 324 49.53 38.78 -23.48
CA ARG A 324 50.90 38.39 -23.80
C ARG A 324 51.84 38.79 -22.67
N MET A 325 52.71 37.88 -22.26
CA MET A 325 53.76 38.17 -21.28
C MET A 325 54.76 39.17 -21.89
N LYS A 326 55.31 40.05 -21.06
CA LYS A 326 56.30 41.06 -21.49
C LYS A 326 57.65 40.42 -21.78
#